data_AF-A0A102DE30-F1
#
_entry.id   AF-A0A102DE30-F1
#
_cell.length_a   1.000
_cell.length_b   1.000
_cell.length_c   1.000
_cell.angle_alpha   90.00
_cell.angle_beta   90.00
_cell.angle_gamma   90.00
#
_symmetry.space_group_name_H-M   'P 1'
#
loop_
_entity.id
_entity.type
_entity.pdbx_description
1 polymer ?
#
loop_
_entity_poly.entity_id
_entity_poly.type
_entity_poly.pdbx_seq_one_letter_code
_entity_poly.pdbx_strand_id
1 'polypeptide(L)'
;MNRMLKPRALGRLALAGAVALSGLAISTQLLAHGNVTPQPVDTSALPDIKPDNDTWLTHNPYRGNAKAIEIGESAYGQNCARCHGLQAISGGIAPDLRLLELGDSGDEWFVQRYHHGSSHDGKVYMPPMGEILGQKAGWAIRAWLETKHTDD
;
A
#
# COMPACT_ATOMS: atom_id res chain seq x y z
N MET A 1 34.63 53.56 -0.98
CA MET A 1 35.61 52.52 -0.59
C MET A 1 35.03 51.14 -0.89
N ASN A 2 35.33 50.55 -2.05
CA ASN A 2 34.95 49.17 -2.38
C ASN A 2 36.09 48.22 -2.00
N ARG A 3 35.88 47.38 -0.98
CA ARG A 3 36.82 46.29 -0.67
C ARG A 3 36.64 45.18 -1.70
N MET A 4 37.56 45.08 -2.67
CA MET A 4 37.67 43.90 -3.54
C MET A 4 37.95 42.66 -2.69
N LEU A 5 37.12 41.64 -2.80
CA LEU A 5 37.36 40.35 -2.16
C LEU A 5 38.60 39.69 -2.77
N LYS A 6 39.47 39.16 -1.91
CA LYS A 6 40.66 38.41 -2.33
C LYS A 6 40.25 37.10 -3.03
N PRO A 7 41.00 36.60 -4.02
CA PRO A 7 40.65 35.39 -4.79
C PRO A 7 40.46 34.12 -3.92
N ARG A 8 41.17 34.02 -2.79
CA ARG A 8 40.96 32.97 -1.79
C ARG A 8 39.61 33.04 -1.08
N ALA A 9 39.02 34.23 -0.94
CA ALA A 9 37.68 34.43 -0.40
C ALA A 9 36.60 34.06 -1.42
N LEU A 10 36.82 34.34 -2.71
CA LEU A 10 35.92 33.87 -3.79
C LEU A 10 35.86 32.34 -3.87
N GLY A 11 37.01 31.65 -3.80
CA GLY A 11 37.03 30.18 -3.83
C GLY A 11 36.32 29.53 -2.64
N ARG A 12 36.43 30.12 -1.44
CA ARG A 12 35.72 29.65 -0.24
C ARG A 12 34.21 29.89 -0.32
N LEU A 13 33.79 31.03 -0.86
CA LEU A 13 32.38 31.33 -1.08
C LEU A 13 31.75 30.42 -2.15
N ALA A 14 32.48 30.14 -3.24
CA ALA A 14 32.04 29.19 -4.27
C ALA A 14 31.87 27.77 -3.70
N LEU A 15 32.83 27.31 -2.88
CA LEU A 15 32.75 26.00 -2.23
C LEU A 15 31.59 25.93 -1.22
N ALA A 16 31.39 26.97 -0.40
CA ALA A 16 30.26 27.04 0.53
C ALA A 16 28.90 27.04 -0.19
N GLY A 17 28.80 27.76 -1.31
CA GLY A 17 27.60 27.75 -2.16
C GLY A 17 27.31 26.37 -2.76
N ALA A 18 28.33 25.68 -3.26
CA ALA A 18 28.18 24.33 -3.81
C ALA A 18 27.75 23.30 -2.74
N VAL A 19 28.31 23.37 -1.52
CA VAL A 19 27.90 22.51 -0.40
C VAL A 19 26.46 22.78 0.02
N ALA A 20 26.03 24.04 0.09
CA ALA A 20 24.65 24.39 0.44
C ALA A 20 23.64 23.88 -0.60
N LEU A 21 23.94 24.05 -1.90
CA LEU A 21 23.10 23.54 -3.00
C LEU A 21 23.01 22.01 -3.00
N SER A 22 24.12 21.34 -2.70
CA SER A 22 24.16 19.87 -2.60
C SER A 22 23.36 19.37 -1.40
N GLY A 23 23.45 20.06 -0.25
CA GLY A 23 22.66 19.73 0.95
C GLY A 23 21.15 19.88 0.73
N LEU A 24 20.72 20.94 0.03
CA LEU A 24 19.31 21.14 -0.34
C LEU A 24 18.79 20.04 -1.27
N ALA A 25 19.57 19.61 -2.27
CA ALA A 25 19.17 18.55 -3.18
C ALA A 25 19.01 17.17 -2.51
N ILE A 26 19.81 16.87 -1.48
CA ILE A 26 19.73 15.61 -0.74
C ILE A 26 18.53 15.60 0.22
N SER A 27 18.18 16.75 0.79
CA SER A 27 17.06 16.84 1.75
C SER A 27 15.69 16.46 1.18
N THR A 28 15.46 16.61 -0.13
CA THR A 28 14.18 16.20 -0.76
C THR A 28 14.03 14.69 -0.95
N GLN A 29 15.11 13.91 -0.86
CA GLN A 29 15.02 12.44 -0.98
C GLN A 29 14.57 11.75 0.31
N LEU A 30 14.65 12.43 1.46
CA LEU A 30 14.28 11.84 2.75
C LEU A 30 12.77 11.60 2.92
N LEU A 31 11.94 12.27 2.10
CA LEU A 31 10.48 12.11 2.08
C LEU A 31 9.99 11.04 1.07
N ALA A 32 10.90 10.39 0.34
CA ALA A 32 10.53 9.39 -0.67
C ALA A 32 10.21 8.01 -0.07
N HIS A 33 10.54 7.79 1.21
CA HIS A 33 10.07 6.62 1.94
C HIS A 33 8.63 6.89 2.38
N GLY A 34 7.67 6.39 1.60
CA GLY A 34 6.24 6.47 1.94
C GLY A 34 5.98 5.97 3.37
N ASN A 35 4.97 6.55 4.01
CA ASN A 35 4.58 6.19 5.36
C ASN A 35 4.33 4.67 5.46
N VAL A 36 4.98 4.00 6.41
CA VAL A 36 4.85 2.56 6.63
C VAL A 36 3.64 2.19 7.51
N THR A 37 2.91 3.18 8.02
CA THR A 37 1.61 2.92 8.65
C THR A 37 0.56 2.64 7.58
N PRO A 38 -0.38 1.71 7.81
CA PRO A 38 -1.53 1.54 6.94
C PRO A 38 -2.27 2.86 6.72
N GLN A 39 -2.71 3.08 5.48
CA GLN A 39 -3.43 4.28 5.08
C GLN A 39 -4.94 4.02 5.15
N PRO A 40 -5.74 4.95 5.72
CA PRO A 40 -7.18 4.79 5.82
C PRO A 40 -7.81 4.70 4.44
N VAL A 41 -8.86 3.88 4.32
CA VAL A 41 -9.61 3.69 3.08
C VAL A 41 -11.01 4.25 3.27
N ASP A 42 -11.40 5.23 2.43
CA ASP A 42 -12.77 5.73 2.42
C ASP A 42 -13.69 4.73 1.73
N THR A 43 -14.57 4.12 2.52
CA THR A 43 -15.57 3.13 2.07
C THR A 43 -17.00 3.65 2.19
N SER A 44 -17.19 4.95 2.39
CA SER A 44 -18.51 5.57 2.55
C SER A 44 -19.41 5.39 1.32
N ALA A 45 -18.83 5.27 0.14
CA ALA A 45 -19.54 5.02 -1.12
C ALA A 45 -19.94 3.55 -1.34
N LEU A 46 -19.53 2.63 -0.45
CA LEU A 46 -19.83 1.21 -0.57
C LEU A 46 -21.08 0.82 0.24
N PRO A 47 -21.91 -0.11 -0.25
CA PRO A 47 -23.04 -0.65 0.51
C PRO A 47 -22.56 -1.24 1.85
N ASP A 48 -23.34 -1.07 2.90
CA ASP A 48 -23.02 -1.73 4.17
C ASP A 48 -23.20 -3.25 4.09
N ILE A 49 -22.32 -3.94 4.80
CA ILE A 49 -22.32 -5.38 4.97
C ILE A 49 -23.16 -5.70 6.19
N LYS A 50 -24.18 -6.54 6.01
CA LYS A 50 -25.07 -6.93 7.10
C LYS A 50 -24.44 -8.01 7.98
N PRO A 51 -24.80 -8.08 9.27
CA PRO A 51 -25.70 -7.17 9.99
C PRO A 51 -25.11 -5.80 10.34
N ASP A 52 -23.79 -5.68 10.48
CA ASP A 52 -23.16 -4.58 11.22
C ASP A 52 -21.79 -4.13 10.69
N ASN A 53 -21.39 -4.52 9.47
CA ASN A 53 -20.05 -4.37 8.89
C ASN A 53 -18.92 -5.14 9.60
N ASP A 54 -19.11 -5.56 10.84
CA ASP A 54 -18.10 -6.18 11.69
C ASP A 54 -18.20 -7.71 11.72
N THR A 55 -19.39 -8.26 11.44
CA THR A 55 -19.57 -9.69 11.23
C THR A 55 -18.94 -10.10 9.91
N TRP A 56 -17.85 -10.86 9.98
CA TRP A 56 -17.09 -11.28 8.81
C TRP A 56 -17.85 -12.27 7.93
N LEU A 57 -17.99 -11.91 6.66
CA LEU A 57 -18.45 -12.80 5.61
C LEU A 57 -17.32 -13.73 5.16
N THR A 58 -17.69 -14.80 4.45
CA THR A 58 -16.75 -15.71 3.80
C THR A 58 -16.70 -15.55 2.28
N HIS A 59 -17.69 -14.86 1.70
CA HIS A 59 -17.82 -14.59 0.27
C HIS A 59 -17.83 -13.10 0.00
N ASN A 60 -17.31 -12.69 -1.16
CA ASN A 60 -17.18 -11.30 -1.55
C ASN A 60 -18.55 -10.67 -1.89
N PRO A 61 -19.07 -9.73 -1.05
CA PRO A 61 -20.35 -9.06 -1.32
C PRO A 61 -20.25 -8.01 -2.43
N TYR A 62 -19.05 -7.63 -2.85
CA TYR A 62 -18.79 -6.57 -3.83
C TYR A 62 -18.28 -7.09 -5.17
N ARG A 63 -18.41 -8.40 -5.43
CA ARG A 63 -18.01 -9.00 -6.71
C ARG A 63 -18.65 -8.26 -7.89
N GLY A 64 -17.81 -7.83 -8.84
CA GLY A 64 -18.24 -7.07 -10.02
C GLY A 64 -18.73 -5.64 -9.75
N ASN A 65 -18.67 -5.13 -8.52
CA ASN A 65 -19.05 -3.76 -8.22
C ASN A 65 -17.96 -2.78 -8.65
N ALA A 66 -18.25 -1.95 -9.65
CA ALA A 66 -17.29 -1.01 -10.23
C ALA A 66 -16.70 -0.02 -9.20
N LYS A 67 -17.50 0.49 -8.26
CA LYS A 67 -17.02 1.42 -7.23
C LYS A 67 -16.11 0.71 -6.21
N ALA A 68 -16.43 -0.54 -5.85
CA ALA A 68 -15.56 -1.34 -4.99
C ALA A 68 -14.24 -1.68 -5.66
N ILE A 69 -14.24 -1.98 -6.97
CA ILE A 69 -13.01 -2.22 -7.75
C ILE A 69 -12.13 -0.96 -7.77
N GLU A 70 -12.72 0.22 -8.03
CA GLU A 70 -11.99 1.50 -8.03
C GLU A 70 -11.36 1.80 -6.66
N ILE A 71 -12.14 1.67 -5.58
CA ILE A 71 -11.64 1.87 -4.21
C ILE A 71 -10.57 0.82 -3.90
N GLY A 72 -10.81 -0.44 -4.26
CA GLY A 72 -9.93 -1.57 -4.03
C GLY A 72 -8.56 -1.42 -4.67
N GLU A 73 -8.49 -0.88 -5.88
CA GLU A 73 -7.22 -0.57 -6.55
C GLU A 73 -6.37 0.39 -5.71
N SER A 74 -6.98 1.50 -5.29
CA SER A 74 -6.30 2.51 -4.50
C SER A 74 -5.89 1.98 -3.11
N ALA A 75 -6.78 1.22 -2.47
CA ALA A 75 -6.55 0.61 -1.16
C ALA A 75 -5.41 -0.42 -1.21
N TYR A 76 -5.40 -1.26 -2.23
CA TYR A 76 -4.34 -2.25 -2.47
C TYR A 76 -2.99 -1.57 -2.69
N GLY A 77 -2.94 -0.54 -3.55
CA GLY A 77 -1.73 0.20 -3.86
C GLY A 77 -1.08 0.81 -2.62
N GLN A 78 -1.90 1.33 -1.70
CA GLN A 78 -1.44 1.98 -0.48
C GLN A 78 -1.04 1.01 0.63
N ASN A 79 -1.72 -0.14 0.74
CA ASN A 79 -1.61 -1.01 1.93
C ASN A 79 -0.96 -2.38 1.66
N CYS A 80 -0.97 -2.88 0.43
CA CYS A 80 -0.61 -4.26 0.12
C CYS A 80 0.58 -4.37 -0.85
N ALA A 81 0.67 -3.43 -1.80
CA ALA A 81 1.61 -3.51 -2.93
C ALA A 81 3.08 -3.53 -2.52
N ARG A 82 3.44 -3.02 -1.34
CA ARG A 82 4.80 -3.07 -0.82
C ARG A 82 5.32 -4.51 -0.65
N CYS A 83 4.43 -5.46 -0.33
CA CYS A 83 4.80 -6.86 -0.09
C CYS A 83 4.35 -7.76 -1.24
N HIS A 84 3.14 -7.54 -1.76
CA HIS A 84 2.55 -8.36 -2.83
C HIS A 84 2.80 -7.81 -4.25
N GLY A 85 3.52 -6.68 -4.35
CA GLY A 85 3.93 -6.07 -5.61
C GLY A 85 2.88 -5.12 -6.22
N LEU A 86 3.32 -4.30 -7.18
CA LEU A 86 2.42 -3.39 -7.88
C LEU A 86 1.47 -4.18 -8.77
N GLN A 87 0.20 -3.77 -8.83
CA GLN A 87 -0.84 -4.49 -9.57
C GLN A 87 -0.99 -5.98 -9.17
N ALA A 88 -0.61 -6.34 -7.95
CA ALA A 88 -0.57 -7.73 -7.46
C ALA A 88 0.47 -8.64 -8.10
N ILE A 89 1.38 -8.10 -8.92
CA ILE A 89 2.49 -8.83 -9.53
C ILE A 89 3.62 -8.94 -8.52
N SER A 90 3.80 -10.11 -7.93
CA SER A 90 4.78 -10.27 -6.84
C SER A 90 6.22 -10.15 -7.32
N GLY A 91 7.06 -9.49 -6.51
CA GLY A 91 8.52 -9.46 -6.65
C GLY A 91 9.25 -10.55 -5.86
N GLY A 92 8.53 -11.54 -5.29
CA GLY A 92 9.09 -12.66 -4.52
C GLY A 92 9.16 -12.48 -3.00
N ILE A 93 8.65 -11.36 -2.46
CA ILE A 93 8.59 -11.13 -1.00
C ILE A 93 7.39 -11.87 -0.38
N ALA A 94 6.22 -11.75 -1.00
CA ALA A 94 4.98 -12.42 -0.60
C ALA A 94 4.32 -13.09 -1.82
N PRO A 95 3.30 -13.95 -1.66
CA PRO A 95 2.63 -14.60 -2.79
C PRO A 95 2.06 -13.62 -3.82
N ASP A 96 2.08 -14.00 -5.10
CA ASP A 96 1.38 -13.29 -6.18
C ASP A 96 -0.13 -13.50 -6.02
N LEU A 97 -0.86 -12.41 -5.77
CA LEU A 97 -2.29 -12.50 -5.46
C LEU A 97 -3.15 -12.65 -6.71
N ARG A 98 -2.59 -12.55 -7.91
CA ARG A 98 -3.30 -12.84 -9.16
C ARG A 98 -3.58 -14.32 -9.32
N LEU A 99 -2.80 -15.18 -8.65
CA LEU A 99 -2.98 -16.64 -8.66
C LEU A 99 -4.01 -17.13 -7.62
N LEU A 100 -4.60 -16.20 -6.85
CA LEU A 100 -5.66 -16.57 -5.93
C LEU A 100 -6.91 -16.94 -6.71
N GLU A 101 -7.47 -18.13 -6.45
CA GLU A 101 -8.67 -18.65 -7.10
C GLU A 101 -9.82 -17.62 -7.11
N LEU A 102 -10.65 -17.66 -8.15
CA LEU A 102 -11.89 -16.88 -8.18
C LEU A 102 -13.02 -17.59 -7.42
N GLY A 103 -14.00 -16.82 -6.99
CA GLY A 103 -15.17 -17.36 -6.29
C GLY A 103 -14.91 -17.64 -4.82
N ASP A 104 -15.81 -18.41 -4.22
CA ASP A 104 -15.91 -18.58 -2.77
C ASP A 104 -14.62 -19.16 -2.17
N SER A 105 -14.03 -20.20 -2.79
CA SER A 105 -12.78 -20.83 -2.27
C SER A 105 -11.64 -19.83 -2.10
N GLY A 106 -11.45 -18.95 -3.08
CA GLY A 106 -10.47 -17.87 -3.00
C GLY A 106 -10.86 -16.76 -2.05
N ASP A 107 -12.15 -16.50 -1.86
CA ASP A 107 -12.66 -15.51 -0.89
C ASP A 107 -12.44 -15.95 0.55
N GLU A 108 -12.72 -17.21 0.87
CA GLU A 108 -12.43 -17.77 2.19
C GLU A 108 -10.94 -17.62 2.52
N TRP A 109 -10.10 -17.92 1.54
CA TRP A 109 -8.67 -17.84 1.73
C TRP A 109 -8.21 -16.37 1.88
N PHE A 110 -8.72 -15.48 1.03
CA PHE A 110 -8.46 -14.05 1.13
C PHE A 110 -8.84 -13.49 2.49
N VAL A 111 -10.08 -13.72 2.94
CA VAL A 111 -10.61 -13.07 4.14
C VAL A 111 -9.92 -13.56 5.40
N GLN A 112 -9.53 -14.84 5.45
CA GLN A 112 -8.76 -15.37 6.58
C GLN A 112 -7.39 -14.71 6.70
N ARG A 113 -6.68 -14.50 5.57
CA ARG A 113 -5.39 -13.82 5.58
C ARG A 113 -5.50 -12.32 5.77
N TYR A 114 -6.48 -11.67 5.16
CA TYR A 114 -6.71 -10.26 5.35
C TYR A 114 -7.07 -9.94 6.80
N HIS A 115 -7.98 -10.71 7.41
CA HIS A 115 -8.44 -10.47 8.76
C HIS A 115 -7.36 -10.79 9.81
N HIS A 116 -6.76 -11.99 9.74
CA HIS A 116 -5.89 -12.50 10.80
C HIS A 116 -4.38 -12.44 10.48
N GLY A 117 -4.02 -12.10 9.25
CA GLY A 117 -2.63 -12.10 8.80
C GLY A 117 -2.01 -13.50 8.71
N SER A 118 -0.69 -13.54 8.83
CA SER A 118 0.10 -14.77 8.87
C SER A 118 1.27 -14.57 9.82
N SER A 119 1.32 -15.38 10.87
CA SER A 119 2.42 -15.41 11.83
C SER A 119 2.80 -16.85 12.15
N HIS A 120 4.10 -17.13 12.25
CA HIS A 120 4.61 -18.42 12.74
C HIS A 120 5.90 -18.20 13.51
N ASP A 121 6.16 -19.04 14.51
CA ASP A 121 7.36 -18.95 15.39
C ASP A 121 7.56 -17.56 16.02
N GLY A 122 6.47 -16.89 16.38
CA GLY A 122 6.49 -15.54 16.95
C GLY A 122 6.84 -14.42 15.97
N LYS A 123 7.00 -14.72 14.68
CA LYS A 123 7.28 -13.73 13.62
C LYS A 123 6.03 -13.45 12.80
N VAL A 124 5.76 -12.17 12.56
CA VAL A 124 4.67 -11.72 11.68
C VAL A 124 5.19 -11.62 10.25
N TYR A 125 4.57 -12.36 9.33
CA TYR A 125 4.88 -12.35 7.90
C TYR A 125 3.88 -11.51 7.12
N MET A 126 2.62 -11.53 7.53
CA MET A 126 1.55 -10.68 7.02
C MET A 126 0.80 -10.11 8.22
N PRO A 127 0.70 -8.78 8.37
CA PRO A 127 -0.04 -8.19 9.47
C PRO A 127 -1.56 -8.41 9.29
N PRO A 128 -2.33 -8.52 10.39
CA PRO A 128 -3.78 -8.56 10.34
C PRO A 128 -4.32 -7.19 9.92
N MET A 129 -4.92 -7.10 8.73
CA MET A 129 -5.46 -5.84 8.20
C MET A 129 -6.93 -5.62 8.57
N GLY A 130 -7.63 -6.67 9.02
CA GLY A 130 -9.07 -6.59 9.27
C GLY A 130 -9.46 -5.58 10.36
N GLU A 131 -8.74 -5.56 11.48
CA GLU A 131 -8.99 -4.57 12.55
C GLU A 131 -8.55 -3.15 12.14
N ILE A 132 -7.60 -3.03 11.21
CA ILE A 132 -6.98 -1.77 10.84
C ILE A 132 -7.83 -1.02 9.80
N LEU A 133 -8.26 -1.74 8.77
CA LEU A 133 -8.92 -1.18 7.59
C LEU A 133 -10.41 -1.52 7.53
N GLY A 134 -10.86 -2.51 8.31
CA GLY A 134 -12.23 -2.99 8.30
C GLY A 134 -12.54 -3.89 7.11
N GLN A 135 -13.69 -4.56 7.21
CA GLN A 135 -14.14 -5.54 6.23
C GLN A 135 -14.53 -4.92 4.88
N LYS A 136 -15.15 -3.73 4.86
CA LYS A 136 -15.54 -3.05 3.60
C LYS A 136 -14.33 -2.80 2.70
N ALA A 137 -13.21 -2.37 3.27
CA ALA A 137 -11.96 -2.15 2.53
C ALA A 137 -11.38 -3.48 2.03
N GLY A 138 -11.43 -4.53 2.85
CA GLY A 138 -10.96 -5.86 2.48
C GLY A 138 -11.69 -6.41 1.26
N TRP A 139 -13.02 -6.35 1.27
CA TRP A 139 -13.80 -6.83 0.12
C TRP A 139 -13.67 -5.94 -1.12
N ALA A 140 -13.45 -4.64 -0.97
CA ALA A 140 -13.11 -3.78 -2.10
C ALA A 140 -11.78 -4.22 -2.75
N ILE A 141 -10.74 -4.45 -1.93
CA ILE A 141 -9.45 -4.99 -2.40
C ILE A 141 -9.65 -6.33 -3.12
N ARG A 142 -10.44 -7.25 -2.55
CA ARG A 142 -10.73 -8.54 -3.18
C ARG A 142 -11.45 -8.38 -4.52
N ALA A 143 -12.47 -7.51 -4.60
CA ALA A 143 -13.19 -7.24 -5.85
C ALA A 143 -12.25 -6.75 -6.95
N TRP A 144 -11.27 -5.89 -6.61
CA TRP A 144 -10.23 -5.49 -7.57
C TRP A 144 -9.27 -6.64 -7.92
N LEU A 145 -8.82 -7.44 -6.94
CA LEU A 145 -7.93 -8.58 -7.20
C LEU A 145 -8.54 -9.61 -8.16
N GLU A 146 -9.86 -9.84 -8.09
CA GLU A 146 -10.56 -10.71 -9.03
C GLU A 146 -10.42 -10.22 -10.49
N THR A 147 -10.28 -8.91 -10.72
CA THR A 147 -10.04 -8.35 -12.07
C THR A 147 -8.61 -8.56 -12.59
N LYS A 148 -7.69 -8.94 -11.69
CA LYS A 148 -6.27 -9.15 -12.00
C LYS A 148 -5.90 -10.63 -12.10
N HIS A 149 -6.87 -11.53 -11.88
CA HIS A 149 -6.63 -12.97 -11.84
C HIS A 149 -5.98 -13.49 -13.12
N THR A 150 -5.08 -14.46 -12.96
CA THR A 150 -4.47 -15.22 -14.05
C THR A 150 -4.22 -16.66 -13.62
N ASP A 151 -4.19 -17.57 -14.60
CA ASP A 151 -3.87 -18.99 -14.44
C ASP A 151 -2.40 -19.32 -14.81
N ASP A 152 -1.60 -18.29 -15.12
CA ASP A 152 -0.21 -18.39 -15.59
C ASP A 152 0.79 -18.92 -14.55
#